data_AF-A0A5C5Z5S1-F1
#
_entry.id   AF-A0A5C5Z5S1-F1
#
_cell.length_a   1.000
_cell.length_b   1.000
_cell.length_c   1.000
_cell.angle_alpha   90.00
_cell.angle_beta   90.00
_cell.angle_gamma   90.00
#
_symmetry.space_group_name_H-M   'P 1'
#
loop_
_entity.id
_entity.type
_entity.pdbx_description
1 polymer ?
#
loop_
_entity_poly.entity_id
_entity_poly.type
_entity_poly.pdbx_seq_one_letter_code
_entity_poly.pdbx_strand_id
1 'polypeptide(L)' 'MISYPPEWRERIPARVFGCLRDGELGITVLPGVGMVDGGIPYDVPISVIPFDLRMPNTDLWIRCDESMNLVEAWRRDPN' A
#
# COMPACT_ATOMS: atom_id res chain seq x y z
N MET A 1 14.45 1.44 -18.87
CA MET A 1 14.15 1.01 -17.49
C MET A 1 14.03 2.27 -16.65
N ILE A 2 12.83 2.59 -16.18
CA ILE A 2 12.64 3.75 -15.30
C ILE A 2 13.16 3.32 -13.94
N SER A 3 14.29 3.89 -13.50
CA SER A 3 14.82 3.67 -12.15
C SER A 3 14.27 4.78 -11.27
N TYR A 4 13.39 4.43 -10.33
CA TYR A 4 12.91 5.37 -9.33
C TYR A 4 13.98 5.53 -8.24
N PRO A 5 14.18 6.75 -7.71
CA PRO A 5 15.08 6.98 -6.59
C PRO A 5 14.76 5.98 -5.46
N PRO A 6 15.76 5.28 -4.88
CA PRO A 6 15.53 4.28 -3.84
C PRO A 6 14.63 4.78 -2.70
N GLU A 7 14.79 6.04 -2.32
CA GLU A 7 14.01 6.71 -1.28
C GLU A 7 12.50 6.76 -1.57
N TRP A 8 12.08 6.69 -2.84
CA TRP A 8 10.66 6.67 -3.21
C TRP A 8 10.00 5.31 -2.97
N ARG A 9 10.78 4.25 -2.75
CA ARG A 9 10.29 2.90 -2.44
C ARG A 9 10.28 2.59 -0.95
N GLU A 10 10.99 3.39 -0.16
CA GLU A 10 11.15 3.17 1.28
C GLU A 10 9.88 3.52 2.07
N ARG A 11 9.06 4.47 1.61
CA ARG A 11 7.87 4.91 2.35
C ARG A 11 6.81 5.48 1.41
N ILE A 12 5.95 4.61 0.90
CA ILE A 12 4.87 4.98 -0.01
C ILE A 12 3.55 5.00 0.78
N PRO A 13 2.75 6.09 0.70
CA PRO A 13 1.45 6.10 1.35
C PRO A 13 0.50 5.16 0.62
N ALA A 14 -0.25 4.37 1.38
CA ALA A 14 -1.29 3.51 0.84
C ALA A 14 -2.52 3.49 1.74
N ARG A 15 -3.64 3.02 1.20
CA ARG A 15 -4.88 2.80 1.95
C ARG A 15 -5.48 1.45 1.58
N VAL A 16 -5.94 0.70 2.58
CA VAL A 16 -6.63 -0.57 2.34
C VAL A 16 -8.00 -0.33 1.71
N PHE A 17 -8.28 -1.05 0.63
CA PHE A 17 -9.61 -1.13 0.05
C PHE A 17 -10.39 -2.32 0.63
N GLY A 18 -9.78 -3.52 0.64
CA GLY A 18 -10.35 -4.73 1.22
C GLY A 18 -9.87 -6.02 0.54
N CYS A 19 -10.38 -7.18 0.97
CA CYS A 19 -10.06 -8.47 0.35
C CYS A 19 -10.91 -8.67 -0.91
N LEU A 20 -10.31 -8.50 -2.08
CA LEU A 20 -11.00 -8.66 -3.38
C LEU A 20 -10.82 -10.06 -3.98
N ARG A 21 -9.79 -10.80 -3.56
CA ARG A 21 -9.54 -12.20 -3.92
C ARG A 21 -9.00 -12.98 -2.72
N ASP A 22 -9.15 -14.29 -2.74
CA ASP A 22 -8.61 -15.15 -1.68
C ASP A 22 -7.09 -15.01 -1.58
N GLY A 23 -6.61 -14.69 -0.38
CA GLY A 23 -5.19 -14.51 -0.10
C GLY A 23 -4.59 -13.16 -0.54
N GLU A 24 -5.38 -12.30 -1.18
CA GLU A 24 -4.95 -10.96 -1.62
C GLU A 24 -5.71 -9.86 -0.89
N LEU A 25 -5.01 -8.76 -0.62
CA LEU A 25 -5.59 -7.52 -0.13
C LEU A 25 -5.41 -6.44 -1.20
N GLY A 26 -6.52 -5.84 -1.62
CA GLY A 26 -6.50 -4.69 -2.48
C GLY A 26 -6.14 -3.44 -1.67
N ILE A 27 -5.12 -2.72 -2.12
CA ILE A 27 -4.73 -1.42 -1.58
C ILE A 27 -4.71 -0.36 -2.68
N THR A 28 -4.82 0.90 -2.29
CA THR A 28 -4.61 2.05 -3.17
C THR A 28 -3.32 2.73 -2.77
N VAL A 29 -2.36 2.77 -3.69
CA VAL A 29 -1.03 3.39 -3.51
C VAL A 29 -1.07 4.84 -3.98
N LEU A 30 -0.33 5.72 -3.29
CA LEU A 30 -0.35 7.17 -3.51
C LEU A 30 -1.78 7.74 -3.52
N PRO A 31 -2.60 7.45 -2.50
CA PRO A 31 -3.98 7.93 -2.48
C PRO A 31 -3.97 9.47 -2.43
N GLY A 32 -4.64 10.10 -3.39
CA GLY A 32 -4.88 11.53 -3.40
C GLY A 32 -5.66 11.98 -2.16
N VAL A 33 -5.71 13.30 -1.91
CA VAL A 33 -6.48 13.85 -0.79
C VAL A 33 -7.95 13.46 -0.95
N GLY A 34 -8.50 12.74 0.03
CA GLY A 34 -9.88 12.23 -0.02
C GLY A 34 -10.16 11.22 -1.14
N MET A 35 -9.13 10.59 -1.73
CA MET A 35 -9.22 9.80 -2.98
C MET A 35 -9.71 10.59 -4.21
N VAL A 36 -9.82 11.92 -4.13
CA VAL A 36 -10.36 12.78 -5.20
C VAL A 36 -9.45 12.79 -6.44
N ASP A 37 -8.13 12.76 -6.23
CA ASP A 37 -7.13 12.68 -7.31
C ASP A 37 -6.74 11.23 -7.67
N GLY A 38 -7.52 10.26 -7.16
CA GLY A 38 -7.30 8.84 -7.40
C GLY A 38 -6.15 8.24 -6.58
N GLY A 39 -5.46 7.29 -7.20
CA GLY A 39 -4.41 6.45 -6.65
C GLY A 39 -4.26 5.22 -7.53
N ILE A 40 -3.21 4.43 -7.31
CA ILE A 40 -2.94 3.24 -8.13
C ILE A 40 -3.45 2.01 -7.38
N PRO A 41 -4.46 1.28 -7.90
CA PRO A 41 -4.87 0.01 -7.34
C PRO A 41 -3.73 -0.98 -7.39
N TYR A 42 -3.49 -1.68 -6.29
CA TYR A 42 -2.43 -2.66 -6.19
C TYR A 42 -2.90 -3.81 -5.30
N ASP A 43 -2.92 -5.01 -5.88
CA ASP A 43 -3.25 -6.24 -5.15
C ASP A 43 -1.96 -6.80 -4.55
N VAL A 44 -1.97 -7.06 -3.24
CA VAL A 44 -0.81 -7.57 -2.51
C VAL A 44 -1.15 -8.83 -1.72
N PRO A 45 -0.19 -9.74 -1.49
CA PRO A 45 -0.43 -10.89 -0.64
C PRO A 45 -0.82 -10.45 0.78
N ILE A 46 -1.94 -10.94 1.28
CA ILE A 46 -2.48 -10.55 2.58
C ILE A 46 -1.53 -10.89 3.73
N SER A 47 -0.63 -11.85 3.54
CA SER A 47 0.39 -12.29 4.50
C SER A 47 1.42 -11.20 4.82
N VAL A 48 1.67 -10.26 3.90
CA VAL A 48 2.65 -9.19 4.11
C VAL A 48 2.06 -8.01 4.89
N ILE A 49 0.74 -7.90 4.95
CA ILE A 49 0.03 -6.88 5.73
C ILE A 49 -0.29 -7.43 7.13
N PRO A 50 0.11 -6.76 8.22
CA PRO A 50 -0.27 -7.13 9.59
C PRO A 50 -1.79 -7.25 9.73
N PHE A 51 -2.27 -8.25 10.49
CA PHE A 51 -3.70 -8.57 10.57
C PHE A 51 -4.58 -7.39 11.00
N ASP A 52 -4.11 -6.60 11.96
CA ASP A 52 -4.81 -5.42 12.50
C ASP A 52 -4.90 -4.26 11.50
N LEU A 53 -4.11 -4.30 10.41
CA LEU A 53 -4.06 -3.27 9.37
C LEU A 53 -4.89 -3.62 8.14
N ARG A 54 -5.53 -4.79 8.09
CA ARG A 54 -6.29 -5.27 6.90
C ARG A 54 -7.69 -4.71 6.78
N MET A 55 -8.13 -3.90 7.75
CA MET A 55 -9.46 -3.30 7.71
C MET A 55 -9.57 -2.28 6.57
N PRO A 56 -10.69 -2.24 5.82
CA PRO A 56 -10.93 -1.21 4.83
C PRO A 56 -10.72 0.21 5.38
N ASN A 57 -10.23 1.10 4.52
CA ASN A 57 -9.88 2.49 4.83
C ASN A 57 -8.73 2.67 5.85
N THR A 58 -8.02 1.61 6.23
CA THR A 58 -6.82 1.73 7.05
C THR A 58 -5.71 2.39 6.25
N ASP A 59 -5.13 3.47 6.79
CA ASP A 59 -3.97 4.14 6.21
C ASP A 59 -2.67 3.43 6.60
N LEU A 60 -1.84 3.20 5.60
CA LEU A 60 -0.60 2.46 5.69
C LEU A 60 0.55 3.27 5.11
N TRP A 61 1.74 3.00 5.62
CA TRP A 61 2.96 3.13 4.84
C TRP A 61 3.34 1.75 4.32
N ILE A 62 3.80 1.70 3.07
CA ILE A 62 4.33 0.47 2.45
C ILE A 62 5.75 0.71 1.97
N ARG A 63 6.54 -0.37 1.96
CA ARG A 63 7.88 -0.41 1.38
C ARG A 63 7.94 -1.47 0.29
N CYS A 64 8.59 -1.14 -0.81
CA CYS A 64 8.77 -2.04 -1.94
C CYS A 64 10.25 -2.35 -2.22
N ASP A 65 10.52 -3.53 -2.78
CA ASP A 65 11.86 -3.90 -3.27
C ASP A 65 12.20 -3.25 -4.63
N GLU A 66 13.34 -3.62 -5.23
CA GLU A 66 13.76 -3.16 -6.56
C GLU A 66 12.84 -3.58 -7.71
N SER A 67 12.05 -4.62 -7.49
CA SER A 67 11.07 -5.13 -8.45
C SER A 67 9.65 -4.58 -8.19
N MET A 68 9.52 -3.57 -7.31
CA MET A 68 8.24 -2.98 -6.88
C MET A 68 7.31 -3.94 -6.13
N ASN A 69 7.82 -5.06 -5.60
CA ASN A 69 7.02 -5.94 -4.75
C ASN A 69 6.92 -5.35 -3.34
N LEU A 70 5.73 -5.37 -2.76
CA LEU A 70 5.53 -4.98 -1.36
C LEU A 70 6.24 -5.98 -0.44
N VAL A 71 7.16 -5.48 0.38
CA VAL A 71 7.92 -6.29 1.34
C VAL A 71 7.56 -5.99 2.79
N GLU A 72 6.97 -4.83 3.06
CA GLU A 72 6.61 -4.40 4.40
C GLU A 72 5.46 -3.39 4.38
N ALA A 73 4.62 -3.44 5.40
CA ALA A 73 3.58 -2.46 5.65
C ALA A 73 3.44 -2.16 7.14
N TRP A 74 3.26 -0.89 7.48
CA TRP A 74 3.04 -0.44 8.85
C TRP A 74 2.01 0.69 8.91
N ARG A 75 1.49 0.93 10.12
CA ARG A 75 0.46 1.94 10.34
C ARG A 75 0.99 3.32 9.96
N ARG A 76 0.17 4.08 9.25
CA ARG A 76 0.40 5.51 9.06
C ARG A 76 -0.38 6.28 10.10
N ASP A 77 0.32 7.03 10.93
CA ASP A 77 -0.31 7.89 11.92
C ASP A 77 -1.23 8.91 11.24
N PRO A 78 -2.43 9.16 11.79
CA PRO A 78 -3.25 10.27 11.33
C PRO A 78 -2.50 11.58 11.62
N ASN A 79 -2.26 12.37 10.57
CA ASN A 79 -1.82 13.76 10.69
C ASN A 79 -2.90 14.61 11.35
#